data_AF-E1QXD0-F1
#
_entry.id   AF-E1QXD0-F1
#
_cell.length_a   1.000
_cell.length_b   1.000
_cell.length_c   1.000
_cell.angle_alpha   90.00
_cell.angle_beta   90.00
_cell.angle_gamma   90.00
#
_symmetry.space_group_name_H-M   'P 1'
#
loop_
_entity.id
_entity.type
_entity.pdbx_description
1 polymer ?
#
loop_
_entity_poly.entity_id
_entity_poly.type
_entity_poly.pdbx_seq_one_letter_code
_entity_poly.pdbx_strand_id
1 'polypeptide(L)'
;MRKLGDAARQAIFALAAITVMLVAALLCGCDAGSPEDHSGEWFVIGSQGEPVGTARFSDADGYGFAANGLAAVEDEETGLWGFVDETGSWAVEPAFLRARKFAPNGLAAAQDAETGRWGFVDETGSWAIEPRYADAWSFYDNGTTQVQDESSLDIVWLDEEGKVVEGATAVRPWARKDDGTGLYGIAAAGGDWLCEPAFSYLQTDRHSDYLLARPQGSGLCGVVDAGGAWVVGPAYADLVVAFDADPLAAKDPETGLWGYVGWDVGWVVQPAFSDATRMGDNGHALARMP
;
A
#
# COMPACT_ATOMS: atom_id res chain seq x y z
N MET A 1 -73.91 -9.84 20.82
CA MET A 1 -73.19 -9.92 19.53
C MET A 1 -72.18 -8.77 19.45
N ARG A 2 -70.88 -9.09 19.28
CA ARG A 2 -69.75 -8.21 18.87
C ARG A 2 -69.39 -7.10 19.89
N LYS A 3 -68.16 -6.91 20.38
CA LYS A 3 -66.81 -7.24 19.90
C LYS A 3 -65.90 -7.56 21.10
N LEU A 4 -65.35 -8.76 21.14
CA LEU A 4 -64.18 -9.12 21.94
C LEU A 4 -63.26 -9.83 20.95
N GLY A 5 -62.36 -9.07 20.34
CA GLY A 5 -61.55 -9.55 19.23
C GLY A 5 -60.82 -8.36 18.64
N ASP A 6 -59.69 -8.02 19.24
CA ASP A 6 -58.51 -7.47 18.56
C ASP A 6 -57.30 -7.43 19.52
N ALA A 7 -57.53 -7.19 20.82
CA ALA A 7 -56.43 -7.19 21.81
C ALA A 7 -55.85 -8.60 22.10
N ALA A 8 -56.67 -9.66 22.04
CA ALA A 8 -56.20 -11.03 22.30
C ALA A 8 -55.42 -11.66 21.12
N ARG A 9 -55.55 -11.11 19.90
CA ARG A 9 -54.83 -11.61 18.71
C ARG A 9 -53.38 -11.09 18.67
N GLN A 10 -53.12 -9.87 19.13
CA GLN A 10 -51.76 -9.31 19.13
C GLN A 10 -50.84 -9.95 20.20
N ALA A 11 -51.39 -10.40 21.34
CA ALA A 11 -50.60 -11.06 22.37
C ALA A 11 -50.15 -12.50 21.99
N ILE A 12 -50.93 -13.20 21.16
CA ILE A 12 -50.61 -14.59 20.74
C ILE A 12 -49.51 -14.62 19.67
N PHE A 13 -49.43 -13.59 18.80
CA PHE A 13 -48.34 -13.49 17.82
C PHE A 13 -47.01 -13.06 18.44
N ALA A 14 -47.02 -12.29 19.53
CA ALA A 14 -45.81 -11.90 20.24
C ALA A 14 -45.16 -13.08 21.00
N LEU A 15 -45.96 -13.99 21.57
CA LEU A 15 -45.40 -15.16 22.28
C LEU A 15 -44.85 -16.23 21.33
N ALA A 16 -45.43 -16.42 20.14
CA ALA A 16 -44.97 -17.40 19.15
C ALA A 16 -43.65 -16.98 18.48
N ALA A 17 -43.41 -15.68 18.29
CA ALA A 17 -42.14 -15.18 17.74
C ALA A 17 -40.98 -15.31 18.72
N ILE A 18 -41.24 -15.17 20.03
CA ILE A 18 -40.20 -15.29 21.07
C ILE A 18 -39.83 -16.77 21.32
N THR A 19 -40.74 -17.72 21.09
CA THR A 19 -40.41 -19.16 21.24
C THR A 19 -39.62 -19.72 20.06
N VAL A 20 -39.74 -19.17 18.85
CA VAL A 20 -38.90 -19.60 17.71
C VAL A 20 -37.46 -19.06 17.83
N MET A 21 -37.27 -17.90 18.46
CA MET A 21 -35.93 -17.34 18.68
C MET A 21 -35.14 -18.03 19.80
N LEU A 22 -35.81 -18.72 20.74
CA LEU A 22 -35.17 -19.46 21.84
C LEU A 22 -34.93 -20.95 21.58
N VAL A 23 -35.47 -21.53 20.50
CA VAL A 23 -35.26 -22.94 20.15
C VAL A 23 -34.19 -23.12 19.06
N ALA A 24 -33.82 -22.07 18.32
CA ALA A 24 -32.69 -22.11 17.38
C ALA A 24 -31.30 -22.11 18.07
N ALA A 25 -31.23 -21.84 19.38
CA ALA A 25 -29.99 -21.78 20.14
C ALA A 25 -29.57 -23.11 20.82
N LEU A 26 -30.19 -24.24 20.47
CA LEU A 26 -29.87 -25.54 21.11
C LEU A 26 -29.66 -26.74 20.18
N LEU A 27 -29.57 -26.54 18.86
CA LEU A 27 -29.29 -27.62 17.91
C LEU A 27 -28.35 -27.17 16.80
N CYS A 28 -27.13 -26.82 17.18
CA CYS A 28 -25.91 -27.08 16.42
C CYS A 28 -24.76 -26.90 17.41
N GLY A 29 -24.18 -28.00 17.88
CA GLY A 29 -22.83 -27.99 18.41
C GLY A 29 -21.87 -27.70 17.26
N CYS A 30 -21.85 -26.47 16.79
CA CYS A 30 -20.73 -25.92 16.07
C CYS A 30 -19.88 -25.26 17.12
N ASP A 31 -18.68 -25.79 17.30
CA ASP A 31 -17.57 -25.15 17.97
C ASP A 31 -17.40 -23.79 17.27
N ALA A 32 -18.07 -22.75 17.79
CA ALA A 32 -17.76 -21.39 17.41
C ALA A 32 -16.43 -21.12 18.08
N GLY A 33 -15.35 -21.42 17.35
CA GLY A 33 -14.01 -21.00 17.72
C GLY A 33 -14.08 -19.55 18.19
N SER A 34 -13.30 -19.23 19.22
CA SER A 34 -13.06 -17.84 19.61
C SER A 34 -12.88 -16.99 18.35
N PRO A 35 -13.44 -15.77 18.26
CA PRO A 35 -13.17 -14.89 17.12
C PRO A 35 -11.65 -14.86 16.93
N GLU A 36 -11.17 -15.29 15.77
CA GLU A 36 -9.75 -15.22 15.44
C GLU A 36 -9.35 -13.74 15.51
N ASP A 37 -8.36 -13.45 16.36
CA ASP A 37 -7.85 -12.10 16.58
C ASP A 37 -6.89 -11.76 15.44
N HIS A 38 -7.43 -11.17 14.38
CA HIS A 38 -6.66 -10.71 13.21
C HIS A 38 -6.00 -9.34 13.43
N SER A 39 -5.83 -8.90 14.69
CA SER A 39 -5.18 -7.61 14.96
C SER A 39 -3.73 -7.63 14.48
N GLY A 40 -3.38 -6.61 13.69
CA GLY A 40 -2.03 -6.51 13.12
C GLY A 40 -1.79 -7.29 11.82
N GLU A 41 -2.78 -8.02 11.29
CA GLU A 41 -2.66 -8.70 10.00
C GLU A 41 -3.13 -7.82 8.84
N TRP A 42 -2.42 -7.92 7.71
CA TRP A 42 -2.80 -7.29 6.45
C TRP A 42 -3.86 -8.11 5.73
N PHE A 43 -4.80 -7.43 5.07
CA PHE A 43 -5.84 -8.05 4.26
C PHE A 43 -6.22 -7.16 3.08
N VAL A 44 -6.83 -7.75 2.07
CA VAL A 44 -7.29 -7.02 0.90
C VAL A 44 -8.58 -6.27 1.22
N ILE A 45 -8.67 -5.02 0.78
CA ILE A 45 -9.89 -4.21 0.80
C ILE A 45 -10.27 -3.78 -0.61
N GLY A 46 -11.58 -3.63 -0.84
CA GLY A 46 -12.13 -3.03 -2.04
C GLY A 46 -12.24 -1.50 -1.93
N SER A 47 -12.85 -0.91 -2.95
CA SER A 47 -12.83 0.54 -3.17
C SER A 47 -13.56 1.37 -2.10
N GLN A 48 -14.41 0.74 -1.28
CA GLN A 48 -15.13 1.37 -0.18
C GLN A 48 -14.56 0.97 1.19
N GLY A 49 -13.40 0.32 1.23
CA GLY A 49 -12.76 -0.17 2.45
C GLY A 49 -13.36 -1.47 2.99
N GLU A 50 -14.23 -2.12 2.24
CA GLU A 50 -14.78 -3.42 2.60
C GLU A 50 -13.73 -4.54 2.47
N PRO A 51 -13.63 -5.48 3.43
CA PRO A 51 -12.73 -6.61 3.32
C PRO A 51 -13.07 -7.48 2.10
N VAL A 52 -12.04 -7.94 1.39
CA VAL A 52 -12.12 -8.88 0.28
C VAL A 52 -11.47 -10.19 0.69
N GLY A 53 -12.21 -11.29 0.52
CA GLY A 53 -11.73 -12.62 0.89
C GLY A 53 -11.48 -12.80 2.39
N THR A 54 -10.77 -13.87 2.73
CA THR A 54 -10.40 -14.22 4.11
C THR A 54 -8.90 -14.34 4.31
N ALA A 55 -8.09 -14.13 3.25
CA ALA A 55 -6.64 -14.21 3.33
C ALA A 55 -6.06 -13.13 4.25
N ARG A 56 -4.99 -13.49 4.95
CA ARG A 56 -4.28 -12.64 5.92
C ARG A 56 -2.79 -12.76 5.66
N PHE A 57 -2.07 -11.66 5.86
CA PHE A 57 -0.65 -11.56 5.56
C PHE A 57 0.07 -10.87 6.72
N SER A 58 1.30 -11.26 6.99
CA SER A 58 2.10 -10.69 8.07
C SER A 58 2.68 -9.32 7.69
N ASP A 59 2.91 -9.06 6.39
CA ASP A 59 3.41 -7.77 5.89
C ASP A 59 3.00 -7.45 4.43
N ALA A 60 3.18 -6.20 4.02
CA ALA A 60 2.96 -5.70 2.66
C ALA A 60 3.96 -4.57 2.29
N ASP A 61 4.30 -4.41 1.01
CA ASP A 61 5.37 -3.50 0.56
C ASP A 61 5.04 -1.98 0.58
N GLY A 62 3.86 -1.61 1.10
CA GLY A 62 3.39 -0.21 1.16
C GLY A 62 2.79 0.33 -0.15
N TYR A 63 3.18 -0.20 -1.32
CA TYR A 63 2.72 0.29 -2.62
C TYR A 63 1.43 -0.39 -3.12
N GLY A 64 1.07 -1.53 -2.53
CA GLY A 64 -0.18 -2.24 -2.80
C GLY A 64 -0.22 -2.84 -4.21
N PHE A 65 -1.41 -2.86 -4.82
CA PHE A 65 -1.61 -3.48 -6.13
C PHE A 65 -0.96 -2.68 -7.28
N ALA A 66 -0.22 -3.40 -8.13
CA ALA A 66 0.30 -2.91 -9.40
C ALA A 66 -0.75 -2.88 -10.50
N ALA A 67 -0.38 -2.30 -11.64
CA ALA A 67 -1.24 -2.21 -12.82
C ALA A 67 -1.64 -3.60 -13.36
N ASN A 68 -0.86 -4.64 -13.06
CA ASN A 68 -1.19 -6.03 -13.38
C ASN A 68 -2.10 -6.72 -12.35
N GLY A 69 -2.56 -6.00 -11.32
CA GLY A 69 -3.46 -6.54 -10.30
C GLY A 69 -2.78 -7.41 -9.25
N LEU A 70 -1.45 -7.38 -9.15
CA LEU A 70 -0.69 -8.14 -8.16
C LEU A 70 -0.11 -7.23 -7.07
N ALA A 71 -0.09 -7.72 -5.83
CA ALA A 71 0.54 -7.07 -4.69
C ALA A 71 1.55 -8.00 -4.01
N ALA A 72 2.67 -7.43 -3.57
CA ALA A 72 3.69 -8.16 -2.82
C ALA A 72 3.31 -8.20 -1.33
N VAL A 73 3.24 -9.40 -0.76
CA VAL A 73 2.86 -9.64 0.63
C VAL A 73 3.74 -10.72 1.27
N GLU A 74 3.92 -10.64 2.59
CA GLU A 74 4.61 -11.65 3.39
C GLU A 74 3.60 -12.64 3.97
N ASP A 75 3.85 -13.92 3.75
CA ASP A 75 3.08 -15.01 4.34
C ASP A 75 3.48 -15.22 5.80
N GLU A 76 2.50 -15.36 6.68
CA GLU A 76 2.74 -15.51 8.11
C GLU A 76 3.35 -16.87 8.46
N GLU A 77 2.96 -17.95 7.77
CA GLU A 77 3.41 -19.30 8.10
C GLU A 77 4.89 -19.51 7.73
N THR A 78 5.30 -18.99 6.58
CA THR A 78 6.65 -19.17 6.04
C THR A 78 7.59 -18.02 6.34
N GLY A 79 7.08 -16.81 6.59
CA GLY A 79 7.87 -15.57 6.66
C GLY A 79 8.50 -15.19 5.32
N LEU A 80 8.01 -15.77 4.22
CA LEU A 80 8.48 -15.49 2.87
C LEU A 80 7.46 -14.62 2.14
N TRP A 81 7.97 -13.87 1.17
CA TRP A 81 7.21 -13.01 0.29
C TRP A 81 6.76 -13.77 -0.95
N GLY A 82 5.54 -13.48 -1.36
CA GLY A 82 4.94 -13.90 -2.62
C GLY A 82 4.11 -12.78 -3.23
N PHE A 83 3.27 -13.12 -4.21
CA PHE A 83 2.38 -12.16 -4.85
C PHE A 83 0.95 -12.66 -4.89
N VAL A 84 0.02 -11.81 -4.46
CA VAL A 84 -1.41 -12.12 -4.42
C VAL A 84 -2.19 -11.28 -5.42
N ASP A 85 -3.29 -11.85 -5.91
CA ASP A 85 -4.28 -11.15 -6.71
C ASP A 85 -5.26 -10.35 -5.84
N GLU A 86 -6.18 -9.64 -6.50
CA GLU A 86 -7.22 -8.80 -5.86
C GLU A 86 -8.19 -9.59 -4.96
N THR A 87 -8.23 -10.91 -5.07
CA THR A 87 -9.05 -11.77 -4.21
C THR A 87 -8.31 -12.19 -2.94
N GLY A 88 -7.00 -11.89 -2.85
CA GLY A 88 -6.09 -12.38 -1.83
C GLY A 88 -5.57 -13.79 -2.12
N SER A 89 -5.75 -14.32 -3.32
CA SER A 89 -5.23 -15.63 -3.73
C SER A 89 -3.79 -15.51 -4.24
N TRP A 90 -2.93 -16.48 -3.92
CA TRP A 90 -1.55 -16.50 -4.42
C TRP A 90 -1.52 -16.67 -5.95
N ALA A 91 -1.01 -15.65 -6.64
CA ALA A 91 -0.61 -15.74 -8.04
C ALA A 91 0.82 -16.33 -8.16
N VAL A 92 1.67 -15.96 -7.20
CA VAL A 92 3.00 -16.53 -6.99
C VAL A 92 3.11 -16.89 -5.52
N GLU A 93 3.32 -18.18 -5.26
CA GLU A 93 3.49 -18.71 -3.90
C GLU A 93 4.68 -18.07 -3.17
N PRO A 94 4.66 -17.97 -1.83
CA PRO A 94 5.76 -17.44 -1.04
C PRO A 94 7.08 -18.18 -1.32
N ALA A 95 8.08 -17.45 -1.83
CA ALA A 95 9.38 -18.02 -2.23
C ALA A 95 10.56 -17.07 -2.01
N PHE A 96 10.32 -15.81 -1.64
CA PHE A 96 11.35 -14.76 -1.58
C PHE A 96 11.55 -14.27 -0.15
N LEU A 97 12.75 -13.80 0.21
CA LEU A 97 12.95 -13.16 1.53
C LEU A 97 12.24 -11.82 1.62
N ARG A 98 12.20 -11.11 0.48
CA ARG A 98 11.54 -9.82 0.27
C ARG A 98 11.12 -9.71 -1.18
N ALA A 99 10.05 -8.97 -1.44
CA ALA A 99 9.62 -8.60 -2.78
C ALA A 99 9.15 -7.14 -2.79
N ARG A 100 9.26 -6.50 -3.95
CA ARG A 100 8.70 -5.17 -4.23
C ARG A 100 7.59 -5.29 -5.26
N LYS A 101 6.68 -4.33 -5.31
CA LYS A 101 5.61 -4.21 -6.31
C LYS A 101 6.14 -4.32 -7.74
N PHE A 102 5.33 -4.94 -8.60
CA PHE A 102 5.55 -4.98 -10.04
C PHE A 102 5.57 -3.57 -10.65
N ALA A 103 6.60 -3.30 -11.44
CA ALA A 103 6.69 -2.11 -12.26
C ALA A 103 5.82 -2.25 -13.54
N PRO A 104 5.57 -1.16 -14.29
CA PRO A 104 4.75 -1.20 -15.51
C PRO A 104 5.24 -2.17 -16.59
N ASN A 105 6.51 -2.58 -16.55
CA ASN A 105 7.09 -3.56 -17.47
C ASN A 105 6.86 -5.02 -17.07
N GLY A 106 6.11 -5.29 -16.00
CA GLY A 106 5.80 -6.64 -15.55
C GLY A 106 6.93 -7.33 -14.77
N LEU A 107 7.96 -6.58 -14.34
CA LEU A 107 9.03 -7.08 -13.50
C LEU A 107 8.92 -6.56 -12.07
N ALA A 108 9.23 -7.42 -11.11
CA ALA A 108 9.31 -7.09 -9.69
C ALA A 108 10.71 -7.42 -9.15
N ALA A 109 11.29 -6.54 -8.33
CA ALA A 109 12.51 -6.86 -7.61
C ALA A 109 12.19 -7.84 -6.48
N ALA A 110 12.93 -8.94 -6.39
CA ALA A 110 12.77 -9.95 -5.35
C ALA A 110 14.12 -10.40 -4.82
N GLN A 111 14.16 -10.73 -3.52
CA GLN A 111 15.35 -11.21 -2.84
C GLN A 111 15.29 -12.73 -2.70
N ASP A 112 16.26 -13.40 -3.28
CA ASP A 112 16.37 -14.84 -3.28
C ASP A 112 16.64 -15.41 -1.88
N ALA A 113 15.94 -16.50 -1.53
CA ALA A 113 16.01 -17.09 -0.20
C ALA A 113 17.27 -17.91 0.08
N GLU A 114 17.95 -18.39 -0.96
CA GLU A 114 19.17 -19.17 -0.79
C GLU A 114 20.41 -18.28 -0.70
N THR A 115 20.48 -17.26 -1.54
CA THR A 115 21.66 -16.38 -1.70
C THR A 115 21.54 -15.07 -0.94
N GLY A 116 20.32 -14.63 -0.60
CA GLY A 116 20.05 -13.30 -0.06
C GLY A 116 20.31 -12.17 -1.05
N ARG A 117 20.43 -12.48 -2.35
CA ARG A 117 20.70 -11.50 -3.41
C ARG A 117 19.41 -11.06 -4.09
N TRP A 118 19.42 -9.83 -4.54
CA TRP A 118 18.33 -9.27 -5.32
C TRP A 118 18.47 -9.61 -6.79
N GLY A 119 17.35 -9.96 -7.40
CA GLY A 119 17.14 -10.13 -8.84
C GLY A 119 15.77 -9.56 -9.22
N PHE A 120 15.29 -9.92 -10.41
CA PHE A 120 13.98 -9.50 -10.89
C PHE A 120 13.18 -10.69 -11.40
N VAL A 121 11.94 -10.81 -10.93
CA VAL A 121 11.01 -11.87 -11.30
C VAL A 121 9.91 -11.35 -12.22
N ASP A 122 9.41 -12.22 -13.09
CA ASP A 122 8.20 -12.00 -13.86
C ASP A 122 6.92 -12.35 -13.05
N GLU A 123 5.76 -12.19 -13.68
CA GLU A 123 4.44 -12.46 -13.07
C GLU A 123 4.21 -13.95 -12.73
N THR A 124 5.06 -14.85 -13.21
CA THR A 124 5.03 -16.28 -12.85
C THR A 124 5.90 -16.59 -11.63
N GLY A 125 6.67 -15.61 -11.14
CA GLY A 125 7.68 -15.78 -10.10
C GLY A 125 9.02 -16.32 -10.63
N SER A 126 9.20 -16.41 -11.94
CA SER A 126 10.45 -16.87 -12.55
C SER A 126 11.45 -15.72 -12.65
N TRP A 127 12.73 -15.98 -12.41
CA TRP A 127 13.78 -14.98 -12.56
C TRP A 127 13.94 -14.55 -14.03
N ALA A 128 13.56 -13.32 -14.33
CA ALA A 128 13.87 -12.66 -15.60
C ALA A 128 15.31 -12.12 -15.60
N ILE A 129 15.77 -11.65 -14.44
CA ILE A 129 17.16 -11.26 -14.17
C ILE A 129 17.60 -11.99 -12.90
N GLU A 130 18.59 -12.87 -13.05
CA GLU A 130 19.09 -13.72 -11.96
C GLU A 130 19.58 -12.90 -10.75
N PRO A 131 19.36 -13.40 -9.52
CA PRO A 131 19.73 -12.70 -8.31
C PRO A 131 21.25 -12.64 -8.16
N ARG A 132 21.80 -11.43 -8.17
CA ARG A 132 23.24 -11.17 -8.01
C ARG A 132 23.58 -9.82 -7.38
N TYR A 133 22.56 -9.02 -7.05
CA TYR A 133 22.73 -7.66 -6.56
C TYR A 133 22.62 -7.61 -5.04
N ALA A 134 23.33 -6.67 -4.43
CA ALA A 134 23.23 -6.41 -2.99
C ALA A 134 21.90 -5.71 -2.63
N ASP A 135 21.39 -4.87 -3.53
CA ASP A 135 20.06 -4.25 -3.47
C ASP A 135 19.55 -3.98 -4.89
N ALA A 136 18.23 -3.89 -5.07
CA ALA A 136 17.57 -3.56 -6.32
C ALA A 136 16.32 -2.71 -6.06
N TRP A 137 16.16 -1.65 -6.86
CA TRP A 137 14.96 -0.82 -6.88
C TRP A 137 13.98 -1.29 -7.96
N SER A 138 12.72 -0.87 -7.87
CA SER A 138 11.72 -1.12 -8.92
C SER A 138 12.10 -0.40 -10.23
N PHE A 139 11.66 -0.95 -11.37
CA PHE A 139 11.83 -0.30 -12.66
C PHE A 139 11.00 1.00 -12.75
N TYR A 140 11.60 2.01 -13.37
CA TYR A 140 10.95 3.26 -13.74
C TYR A 140 10.17 3.11 -15.06
N ASP A 141 9.27 4.06 -15.34
CA ASP A 141 8.43 4.08 -16.56
C ASP A 141 9.23 4.08 -17.89
N ASN A 142 10.51 4.47 -17.84
CA ASN A 142 11.40 4.47 -18.99
C ASN A 142 12.12 3.13 -19.22
N GLY A 143 11.78 2.09 -18.46
CA GLY A 143 12.36 0.75 -18.57
C GLY A 143 13.75 0.62 -17.94
N THR A 144 14.19 1.57 -17.10
CA THR A 144 15.46 1.43 -16.37
C THR A 144 15.25 1.20 -14.88
N THR A 145 16.25 0.61 -14.23
CA THR A 145 16.27 0.44 -12.78
C THR A 145 17.66 0.72 -12.22
N GLN A 146 17.74 0.94 -10.91
CA GLN A 146 18.97 1.02 -10.15
C GLN A 146 19.20 -0.27 -9.39
N VAL A 147 20.44 -0.72 -9.35
CA VAL A 147 20.89 -1.83 -8.51
C VAL A 147 22.20 -1.44 -7.82
N GLN A 148 22.47 -2.08 -6.69
CA GLN A 148 23.76 -1.99 -6.01
C GLN A 148 24.54 -3.28 -6.26
N ASP A 149 25.73 -3.16 -6.87
CA ASP A 149 26.65 -4.28 -6.99
C ASP A 149 27.36 -4.57 -5.65
N GLU A 150 27.77 -5.80 -5.41
CA GLU A 150 28.51 -6.17 -4.20
C GLU A 150 29.89 -5.51 -4.11
N SER A 151 30.54 -5.31 -5.25
CA SER A 151 31.95 -4.93 -5.31
C SER A 151 32.21 -3.43 -5.10
N SER A 152 31.16 -2.62 -5.19
CA SER A 152 31.20 -1.17 -5.10
C SER A 152 29.92 -0.65 -4.47
N LEU A 153 30.01 0.39 -3.64
CA LEU A 153 28.82 1.17 -3.24
C LEU A 153 28.18 1.94 -4.41
N ASP A 154 28.68 1.74 -5.63
CA ASP A 154 28.22 2.39 -6.84
C ASP A 154 26.86 1.84 -7.27
N ILE A 155 25.97 2.78 -7.61
CA ILE A 155 24.68 2.47 -8.21
C ILE A 155 24.91 2.20 -9.70
N VAL A 156 24.48 1.02 -10.14
CA VAL A 156 24.49 0.62 -11.56
C VAL A 156 23.08 0.74 -12.10
N TRP A 157 22.96 1.27 -13.32
CA TRP A 157 21.69 1.34 -14.03
C TRP A 157 21.54 0.17 -14.98
N LEU A 158 20.37 -0.46 -14.99
CA LEU A 158 20.07 -1.57 -15.90
C LEU A 158 18.87 -1.25 -16.79
N ASP A 159 18.84 -1.85 -17.99
CA ASP A 159 17.64 -1.99 -18.80
C ASP A 159 16.81 -3.22 -18.39
N GLU A 160 15.68 -3.44 -19.08
CA GLU A 160 14.73 -4.52 -18.79
C GLU A 160 15.31 -5.93 -19.02
N GLU A 161 16.42 -6.04 -19.76
CA GLU A 161 17.15 -7.28 -19.96
C GLU A 161 18.34 -7.43 -18.99
N GLY A 162 18.50 -6.52 -18.04
CA GLY A 162 19.57 -6.53 -17.05
C GLY A 162 20.93 -6.11 -17.60
N LYS A 163 20.98 -5.40 -18.73
CA LYS A 163 22.22 -4.84 -19.29
C LYS A 163 22.49 -3.45 -18.72
N VAL A 164 23.77 -3.15 -18.50
CA VAL A 164 24.18 -1.87 -17.95
C VAL A 164 23.89 -0.73 -18.93
N VAL A 165 23.25 0.33 -18.43
CA VAL A 165 22.98 1.57 -19.16
C VAL A 165 23.97 2.64 -18.71
N GLU A 166 24.94 2.94 -19.57
CA GLU A 166 25.94 3.99 -19.35
C GLU A 166 25.31 5.40 -19.41
N GLY A 167 25.70 6.28 -18.48
CA GLY A 167 25.28 7.68 -18.48
C GLY A 167 23.82 7.93 -18.10
N ALA A 168 23.10 6.92 -17.61
CA ALA A 168 21.78 7.10 -17.04
C ALA A 168 21.86 7.96 -15.76
N THR A 169 21.14 9.07 -15.75
CA THR A 169 20.95 9.92 -14.58
C THR A 169 19.50 9.85 -14.13
N ALA A 170 19.22 10.17 -12.87
CA ALA A 170 17.86 10.37 -12.40
C ALA A 170 17.12 11.33 -13.35
N VAL A 171 16.01 10.88 -13.93
CA VAL A 171 15.24 11.62 -14.95
C VAL A 171 14.15 12.51 -14.34
N ARG A 172 13.92 12.42 -13.02
CA ARG A 172 12.86 13.13 -12.30
C ARG A 172 13.40 14.08 -11.23
N PRO A 173 12.61 15.11 -10.85
CA PRO A 173 12.90 15.94 -9.69
C PRO A 173 13.09 15.09 -8.44
N TRP A 174 13.91 15.55 -7.51
CA TRP A 174 14.19 14.82 -6.28
C TRP A 174 14.26 15.74 -5.07
N ALA A 175 13.94 15.16 -3.92
CA ALA A 175 14.07 15.81 -2.63
C ALA A 175 15.53 16.00 -2.29
N ARG A 176 15.99 17.25 -2.18
CA ARG A 176 17.37 17.55 -1.75
C ARG A 176 17.36 18.41 -0.51
N LYS A 177 18.09 17.95 0.51
CA LYS A 177 18.35 18.72 1.71
C LYS A 177 19.44 19.76 1.45
N ASP A 178 19.21 20.99 1.88
CA ASP A 178 20.23 22.02 1.93
C ASP A 178 20.90 22.02 3.31
N ASP A 179 22.22 21.90 3.33
CA ASP A 179 22.99 21.79 4.57
C ASP A 179 23.04 23.10 5.37
N GLY A 180 22.88 24.25 4.69
CA GLY A 180 22.91 25.56 5.34
C GLY A 180 21.65 25.84 6.17
N THR A 181 20.48 25.51 5.61
CA THR A 181 19.17 25.72 6.23
C THR A 181 18.69 24.50 7.01
N GLY A 182 19.16 23.30 6.64
CA GLY A 182 18.63 22.02 7.12
C GLY A 182 17.27 21.66 6.53
N LEU A 183 16.75 22.45 5.60
CA LEU A 183 15.45 22.26 4.96
C LEU A 183 15.59 21.49 3.64
N TYR A 184 14.48 20.91 3.20
CA TYR A 184 14.38 20.25 1.90
C TYR A 184 13.80 21.20 0.85
N GLY A 185 14.38 21.16 -0.34
CA GLY A 185 13.87 21.73 -1.57
C GLY A 185 13.69 20.66 -2.65
N ILE A 186 13.18 21.07 -3.81
CA ILE A 186 13.01 20.19 -4.97
C ILE A 186 14.08 20.56 -5.99
N ALA A 187 14.94 19.61 -6.34
CA ALA A 187 15.98 19.81 -7.33
C ALA A 187 15.63 19.12 -8.65
N ALA A 188 15.97 19.75 -9.76
CA ALA A 188 15.96 19.12 -11.08
C ALA A 188 17.00 18.01 -11.16
N ALA A 189 16.90 17.17 -12.19
CA ALA A 189 17.91 16.15 -12.51
C ALA A 189 19.34 16.73 -12.61
N GLY A 190 19.48 17.94 -13.16
CA GLY A 190 20.76 18.65 -13.28
C GLY A 190 21.27 19.28 -11.97
N GLY A 191 20.50 19.20 -10.88
CA GLY A 191 20.88 19.73 -9.57
C GLY A 191 20.49 21.19 -9.32
N ASP A 192 19.89 21.90 -10.27
CA ASP A 192 19.32 23.23 -10.02
C ASP A 192 18.05 23.13 -9.17
N TRP A 193 17.77 24.15 -8.35
CA TRP A 193 16.54 24.20 -7.57
C TRP A 193 15.35 24.50 -8.48
N LEU A 194 14.35 23.60 -8.48
CA LEU A 194 13.01 23.87 -8.99
C LEU A 194 12.16 24.55 -7.93
N CYS A 195 12.36 24.14 -6.67
CA CYS A 195 11.81 24.77 -5.48
C CYS A 195 12.93 24.92 -4.45
N GLU A 196 13.17 26.15 -4.00
CA GLU A 196 14.16 26.45 -2.97
C GLU A 196 13.82 25.74 -1.64
N PRO A 197 14.81 25.45 -0.77
CA PRO A 197 14.59 24.78 0.51
C PRO A 197 13.55 25.49 1.39
N ALA A 198 12.42 24.83 1.62
CA ALA A 198 11.28 25.40 2.35
C ALA A 198 10.62 24.40 3.31
N PHE A 199 10.84 23.10 3.12
CA PHE A 199 10.12 22.03 3.80
C PHE A 199 10.97 21.42 4.91
N SER A 200 10.31 21.02 6.00
CA SER A 200 10.98 20.26 7.07
C SER A 200 11.23 18.80 6.68
N TYR A 201 10.41 18.28 5.78
CA TYR A 201 10.54 16.96 5.19
C TYR A 201 9.95 16.96 3.78
N LEU A 202 10.59 16.23 2.87
CA LEU A 202 10.12 16.05 1.51
C LEU A 202 10.49 14.66 1.02
N GLN A 203 9.56 13.97 0.38
CA GLN A 203 9.77 12.62 -0.15
C GLN A 203 9.07 12.45 -1.49
N THR A 204 9.77 11.87 -2.45
CA THR A 204 9.25 11.51 -3.77
C THR A 204 8.98 10.01 -3.82
N ASP A 205 7.93 9.62 -4.53
CA ASP A 205 7.67 8.22 -4.90
C ASP A 205 8.58 7.75 -6.04
N ARG A 206 9.29 8.68 -6.70
CA ARG A 206 10.12 8.50 -7.91
C ARG A 206 9.36 8.06 -9.16
N HIS A 207 8.03 8.04 -9.12
CA HIS A 207 7.14 7.62 -10.21
C HIS A 207 6.19 8.74 -10.65
N SER A 208 5.95 9.75 -9.81
CA SER A 208 5.12 10.91 -10.11
C SER A 208 5.91 12.22 -9.96
N ASP A 209 5.31 13.30 -10.43
CA ASP A 209 5.80 14.66 -10.21
C ASP A 209 5.23 15.26 -8.91
N TYR A 210 4.67 14.40 -8.05
CA TYR A 210 4.10 14.76 -6.76
C TYR A 210 5.00 14.28 -5.63
N LEU A 211 5.04 15.08 -4.57
CA LEU A 211 5.93 14.84 -3.45
C LEU A 211 5.16 15.03 -2.15
N LEU A 212 5.39 14.11 -1.21
CA LEU A 212 4.97 14.27 0.17
C LEU A 212 5.78 15.41 0.75
N ALA A 213 5.12 16.43 1.26
CA ALA A 213 5.77 17.58 1.87
C ALA A 213 5.24 17.85 3.28
N ARG A 214 6.15 18.14 4.21
CA ARG A 214 5.82 18.69 5.53
C ARG A 214 6.33 20.13 5.59
N PRO A 215 5.46 21.13 5.81
CA PRO A 215 5.92 22.49 6.04
C PRO A 215 6.63 22.57 7.40
N GLN A 216 7.25 23.71 7.66
CA GLN A 216 7.84 23.97 8.97
C GLN A 216 6.73 24.16 10.02
N GLY A 217 6.91 23.55 11.19
CA GLY A 217 6.11 23.82 12.38
C GLY A 217 4.72 23.17 12.50
N SER A 218 4.16 22.58 11.44
CA SER A 218 2.80 21.98 11.53
C SER A 218 2.78 20.52 12.01
N GLY A 219 3.83 19.75 11.74
CA GLY A 219 3.85 18.29 11.93
C GLY A 219 2.99 17.50 10.92
N LEU A 220 2.08 18.18 10.22
CA LEU A 220 1.22 17.60 9.18
C LEU A 220 1.92 17.58 7.83
N CYS A 221 1.44 16.72 6.95
CA CYS A 221 1.88 16.58 5.58
C CYS A 221 0.73 16.79 4.60
N GLY A 222 1.13 17.07 3.36
CA GLY A 222 0.27 17.15 2.19
C GLY A 222 1.08 16.79 0.95
N VAL A 223 0.55 17.13 -0.22
CA VAL A 223 1.15 16.84 -1.52
C VAL A 223 1.48 18.14 -2.24
N VAL A 224 2.71 18.26 -2.72
CA VAL A 224 3.14 19.35 -3.61
C VAL A 224 3.46 18.82 -5.00
N ASP A 225 3.34 19.67 -6.01
CA ASP A 225 3.88 19.41 -7.34
C ASP A 225 5.41 19.60 -7.38
N ALA A 226 6.03 19.29 -8.51
CA ALA A 226 7.46 19.46 -8.74
C ALA A 226 7.96 20.93 -8.63
N GLY A 227 7.07 21.91 -8.69
CA GLY A 227 7.37 23.33 -8.43
C GLY A 227 7.25 23.71 -6.95
N GLY A 228 6.76 22.82 -6.10
CA GLY A 228 6.54 23.02 -4.67
C GLY A 228 5.19 23.69 -4.36
N ALA A 229 4.29 23.81 -5.33
CA ALA A 229 2.94 24.31 -5.07
C ALA A 229 2.08 23.22 -4.43
N TRP A 230 1.28 23.57 -3.42
CA TRP A 230 0.38 22.63 -2.77
C TRP A 230 -0.75 22.21 -3.70
N VAL A 231 -0.84 20.91 -3.95
CA VAL A 231 -1.96 20.26 -4.64
C VAL A 231 -2.96 19.77 -3.60
N VAL A 232 -2.44 19.17 -2.52
CA VAL A 232 -3.18 18.82 -1.32
C VAL A 232 -2.51 19.52 -0.15
N GLY A 233 -3.22 20.42 0.52
CA GLY A 233 -2.66 21.18 1.64
C GLY A 233 -2.26 20.29 2.84
N PRO A 234 -1.41 20.80 3.75
CA PRO A 234 -0.97 20.04 4.91
C PRO A 234 -2.14 19.81 5.88
N ALA A 235 -2.68 18.59 5.88
CA ALA A 235 -3.87 18.22 6.66
C ALA A 235 -3.77 16.83 7.32
N TYR A 236 -2.78 16.03 6.94
CA TYR A 236 -2.70 14.61 7.34
C TYR A 236 -1.48 14.37 8.23
N ALA A 237 -1.57 13.43 9.16
CA ALA A 237 -0.41 13.01 9.95
C ALA A 237 0.63 12.31 9.05
N ASP A 238 0.15 11.54 8.08
CA ASP A 238 0.98 10.87 7.08
C ASP A 238 0.20 10.58 5.79
N LEU A 239 0.93 10.29 4.71
CA LEU A 239 0.42 9.89 3.41
C LEU A 239 1.28 8.76 2.86
N VAL A 240 0.69 7.78 2.18
CA VAL A 240 1.47 6.82 1.41
C VAL A 240 2.12 7.54 0.22
N VAL A 241 3.41 7.32 0.04
CA VAL A 241 4.24 8.00 -0.96
C VAL A 241 4.15 7.23 -2.28
N ALA A 242 2.97 7.26 -2.89
CA ALA A 242 2.67 6.71 -4.20
C ALA A 242 1.47 7.49 -4.78
N PHE A 243 1.78 8.64 -5.40
CA PHE A 243 0.79 9.67 -5.76
C PHE A 243 0.26 9.54 -7.20
N ASP A 244 0.55 8.42 -7.84
CA ASP A 244 -0.13 7.95 -9.05
C ASP A 244 -1.51 7.33 -8.74
N ALA A 245 -1.93 7.31 -7.47
CA ALA A 245 -3.20 6.74 -7.02
C ALA A 245 -4.35 7.77 -7.01
N ASP A 246 -5.56 7.28 -7.20
CA ASP A 246 -6.81 7.98 -6.86
C ASP A 246 -7.81 6.95 -6.29
N PRO A 247 -8.10 6.96 -4.98
CA PRO A 247 -7.73 7.94 -3.94
C PRO A 247 -6.34 7.74 -3.29
N LEU A 248 -5.90 8.73 -2.51
CA LEU A 248 -4.66 8.70 -1.71
C LEU A 248 -4.89 8.03 -0.35
N ALA A 249 -4.00 7.13 0.07
CA ALA A 249 -4.01 6.61 1.44
C ALA A 249 -3.44 7.66 2.40
N ALA A 250 -4.23 8.03 3.40
CA ALA A 250 -3.93 9.13 4.32
C ALA A 250 -4.21 8.77 5.77
N LYS A 251 -3.31 9.21 6.66
CA LYS A 251 -3.44 9.03 8.09
C LYS A 251 -4.05 10.28 8.73
N ASP A 252 -5.19 10.10 9.36
CA ASP A 252 -5.91 11.15 10.04
C ASP A 252 -5.17 11.57 11.34
N PRO A 253 -4.85 12.87 11.53
CA PRO A 253 -4.17 13.33 12.74
C PRO A 253 -5.02 13.25 14.01
N GLU A 254 -6.35 13.19 13.91
CA GLU A 254 -7.22 13.12 15.09
C GLU A 254 -7.32 11.69 15.64
N THR A 255 -7.59 10.72 14.76
CA THR A 255 -7.76 9.31 15.15
C THR A 255 -6.44 8.53 15.16
N GLY A 256 -5.44 8.98 14.39
CA GLY A 256 -4.22 8.22 14.14
C GLY A 256 -4.43 6.99 13.25
N LEU A 257 -5.60 6.86 12.60
CA LEU A 257 -5.94 5.77 11.70
C LEU A 257 -5.79 6.19 10.23
N TRP A 258 -5.60 5.19 9.38
CA TRP A 258 -5.52 5.33 7.93
C TRP A 258 -6.90 5.17 7.29
N GLY A 259 -7.14 5.96 6.26
CA GLY A 259 -8.26 5.88 5.33
C GLY A 259 -7.84 6.33 3.94
N TYR A 260 -8.80 6.61 3.07
CA TYR A 260 -8.53 7.03 1.70
C TYR A 260 -9.24 8.34 1.37
N VAL A 261 -8.49 9.28 0.80
CA VAL A 261 -8.95 10.64 0.51
C VAL A 261 -8.82 10.94 -0.98
N GLY A 262 -9.87 11.52 -1.55
CA GLY A 262 -9.84 12.05 -2.91
C GLY A 262 -8.93 13.28 -3.01
N TRP A 263 -8.49 13.60 -4.22
CA TRP A 263 -7.70 14.81 -4.49
C TRP A 263 -8.45 16.12 -4.16
N ASP A 264 -9.78 16.07 -4.05
CA ASP A 264 -10.64 17.16 -3.57
C ASP A 264 -10.74 17.25 -2.04
N VAL A 265 -9.88 16.50 -1.32
CA VAL A 265 -9.74 16.40 0.13
C VAL A 265 -10.93 15.80 0.89
N GLY A 266 -11.87 15.14 0.18
CA GLY A 266 -12.95 14.37 0.79
C GLY A 266 -12.57 12.91 1.09
N TRP A 267 -12.87 12.41 2.29
CA TRP A 267 -12.71 10.99 2.62
C TRP A 267 -13.61 10.13 1.72
N VAL A 268 -12.99 9.31 0.88
CA VAL A 268 -13.64 8.24 0.09
C VAL A 268 -13.89 7.03 0.99
N VAL A 269 -12.88 6.68 1.80
CA VAL A 269 -12.97 5.67 2.85
C VAL A 269 -12.57 6.33 4.16
N GLN A 270 -13.43 6.26 5.17
CA GLN A 270 -13.18 6.87 6.47
C GLN A 270 -11.96 6.21 7.16
N PRO A 271 -11.21 6.95 8.00
CA PRO A 271 -10.14 6.39 8.80
C PRO A 271 -10.62 5.21 9.65
N ALA A 272 -10.08 4.03 9.38
CA ALA A 272 -10.52 2.78 10.01
C ALA A 272 -9.39 1.76 10.23
N PHE A 273 -8.20 1.99 9.66
CA PHE A 273 -7.13 1.01 9.60
C PHE A 273 -5.90 1.47 10.40
N SER A 274 -5.15 0.55 11.00
CA SER A 274 -3.87 0.88 11.64
C SER A 274 -2.75 1.15 10.62
N ASP A 275 -2.92 0.60 9.41
CA ASP A 275 -2.04 0.83 8.27
C ASP A 275 -2.78 0.63 6.95
N ALA A 276 -2.28 1.23 5.88
CA ALA A 276 -2.86 1.13 4.55
C ALA A 276 -1.79 1.32 3.47
N THR A 277 -1.90 0.53 2.41
CA THR A 277 -1.13 0.72 1.18
C THR A 277 -1.87 1.64 0.21
N ARG A 278 -1.19 2.05 -0.87
CA ARG A 278 -1.83 2.71 -2.02
C ARG A 278 -3.00 1.87 -2.53
N MET A 279 -4.11 2.53 -2.84
CA MET A 279 -5.20 1.93 -3.61
C MET A 279 -4.80 1.85 -5.07
N GLY A 280 -4.82 0.64 -5.63
CA GLY A 280 -4.60 0.41 -7.05
C GLY A 280 -5.72 0.99 -7.90
N ASP A 281 -5.44 1.21 -9.18
CA ASP A 281 -6.40 1.74 -10.16
C ASP A 281 -7.60 0.80 -10.37
N ASN A 282 -7.43 -0.47 -9.96
CA ASN A 282 -8.45 -1.51 -9.88
C ASN A 282 -9.38 -1.37 -8.66
N GLY A 283 -9.17 -0.37 -7.80
CA GLY A 283 -9.97 -0.12 -6.60
C GLY A 283 -9.67 -1.07 -5.44
N HIS A 284 -8.53 -1.78 -5.45
CA HIS A 284 -8.12 -2.66 -4.35
C HIS A 284 -6.88 -2.13 -3.64
N ALA A 285 -6.78 -2.41 -2.35
CA ALA A 285 -5.61 -2.08 -1.54
C ALA A 285 -5.37 -3.16 -0.48
N LEU A 286 -4.20 -3.14 0.14
CA LEU A 286 -3.94 -3.85 1.39
C LEU A 286 -4.07 -2.88 2.56
N ALA A 287 -4.73 -3.31 3.63
CA ALA A 287 -4.90 -2.55 4.86
C ALA A 287 -4.72 -3.46 6.09
N ARG A 288 -4.47 -2.87 7.25
CA ARG A 288 -4.28 -3.59 8.52
C ARG A 288 -5.29 -3.14 9.56
N MET A 289 -5.89 -4.09 10.28
CA MET A 289 -6.87 -3.77 11.32
C MET A 289 -6.18 -3.10 12.54
N PRO A 290 -6.89 -2.21 13.27
CA PRO A 290 -6.44 -1.64 14.54
C PRO A 290 -6.15 -2.64 15.65
#